data_AF-A0AAW9ILB5-F1
#
_entry.id   AF-A0AAW9ILB5-F1
#
_cell.length_a   1.000
_cell.length_b   1.000
_cell.length_c   1.000
_cell.angle_alpha   90.00
_cell.angle_beta   90.00
_cell.angle_gamma   90.00
#
_symmetry.space_group_name_H-M   'P 1'
#
loop_
_entity.id
_entity.type
_entity.pdbx_description
1 polymer ?
#
loop_
_entity_poly.entity_id
_entity_poly.type
_entity_poly.pdbx_seq_one_letter_code
_entity_poly.pdbx_strand_id
1 'polypeptide(L)'
;IYIYNKLALIPNQCTKIIEIKDSNSGSLINIADSGNKIEFSFNTLNSELFDKISRRMGPIYVKKNYSESSLPKKITLYELYKVNNVRELNIGNRWIENDVTKSINAALGVTTSGTLISLNLHEKIHGPHGLVAGTTGSGKSELLQTIIISLAINYTPYD
;
A
#
# COMPACT_ATOMS: atom_id res chain seq x y z
N ILE A 1 -1.60 10.20 20.03
CA ILE A 1 -2.67 10.00 21.03
C ILE A 1 -1.97 9.61 22.31
N TYR A 2 -2.19 10.35 23.39
CA TYR A 2 -1.61 10.04 24.70
C TYR A 2 -2.72 9.47 25.61
N ILE A 3 -2.39 8.47 26.43
CA ILE A 3 -3.34 7.80 27.32
C ILE A 3 -2.81 7.94 28.75
N TYR A 4 -3.60 8.58 29.61
CA TYR A 4 -3.27 8.78 31.01
C TYR A 4 -4.49 8.45 31.88
N ASN A 5 -4.22 8.04 33.11
CA ASN A 5 -5.21 7.75 34.15
C ASN A 5 -5.60 9.00 34.98
N LYS A 6 -4.91 10.13 34.80
CA LYS A 6 -5.18 11.39 35.50
C LYS A 6 -5.02 12.57 34.54
N LEU A 7 -5.95 13.52 34.60
CA LEU A 7 -5.92 14.76 33.81
C LEU A 7 -4.63 15.58 34.00
N ALA A 8 -4.10 15.62 35.23
CA ALA A 8 -2.88 16.37 35.56
C ALA A 8 -1.61 15.87 34.86
N LEU A 9 -1.64 14.66 34.28
CA LEU A 9 -0.49 14.08 33.56
C LEU A 9 -0.56 14.34 32.05
N ILE A 10 -1.63 14.97 31.56
CA ILE A 10 -1.78 15.27 30.14
C ILE A 10 -0.84 16.42 29.77
N PRO A 11 -0.02 16.27 28.70
CA PRO A 11 0.83 17.35 28.22
C PRO A 11 0.03 18.61 27.86
N ASN A 12 0.55 19.78 28.22
CA ASN A 12 -0.07 21.08 27.92
C ASN A 12 -0.22 21.39 26.41
N GLN A 13 0.39 20.58 25.54
CA GLN A 13 0.30 20.70 24.08
C GLN A 13 -0.98 20.06 23.52
N CYS A 14 -1.72 19.29 24.33
CA CYS A 14 -2.99 18.71 23.90
C CYS A 14 -4.05 19.80 23.75
N THR A 15 -4.76 19.81 22.61
CA THR A 15 -5.85 20.76 22.33
C THR A 15 -7.24 20.16 22.57
N LYS A 16 -7.34 18.82 22.53
CA LYS A 16 -8.55 18.05 22.76
C LYS A 16 -8.27 16.93 23.74
N ILE A 17 -9.17 16.73 24.69
CA ILE A 17 -9.12 15.62 25.66
C ILE A 17 -10.36 14.77 25.46
N ILE A 18 -10.17 13.45 25.41
CA ILE A 18 -11.26 12.48 25.48
C ILE A 18 -11.23 11.86 26.87
N GLU A 19 -12.30 12.07 27.62
CA GLU A 19 -12.51 11.47 28.93
C GLU A 19 -13.56 10.37 28.80
N ILE A 20 -13.17 9.12 29.10
CA ILE A 20 -14.09 7.98 29.14
C ILE A 20 -14.70 7.91 30.54
N LYS A 21 -16.02 7.99 30.64
CA LYS A 21 -16.73 7.99 31.93
C LYS A 21 -17.08 6.58 32.37
N ASP A 22 -17.58 5.78 31.43
CA ASP A 22 -18.05 4.42 31.64
C ASP A 22 -17.91 3.61 30.34
N SER A 23 -18.50 2.40 30.30
CA SER A 23 -18.30 1.44 29.21
C SER A 23 -18.88 1.87 27.86
N ASN A 24 -19.71 2.92 27.81
CA ASN A 24 -20.41 3.31 26.59
C ASN A 24 -20.62 4.82 26.46
N SER A 25 -20.10 5.64 27.38
CA SER A 25 -20.14 7.09 27.29
C SER A 25 -18.82 7.74 27.64
N GLY A 26 -18.59 8.87 27.00
CA GLY A 26 -17.40 9.67 27.17
C GLY A 26 -17.70 11.10 26.79
N SER A 27 -16.69 11.92 26.96
CA SER A 27 -16.80 13.35 26.68
C SER A 27 -15.55 13.87 26.01
N LEU A 28 -15.76 14.69 24.99
CA LEU A 28 -14.71 15.39 24.28
C LEU A 28 -14.67 16.81 24.82
N ILE A 29 -13.53 17.19 25.39
CA ILE A 29 -13.27 18.53 25.91
C ILE A 29 -12.34 19.24 24.94
N ASN A 30 -12.77 20.36 24.39
CA ASN A 30 -11.92 21.22 23.57
C ASN A 30 -11.32 22.32 24.46
N ILE A 31 -10.00 22.24 24.71
CA ILE A 31 -9.30 23.17 25.61
C ILE A 31 -9.28 24.58 25.02
N ALA A 32 -9.24 24.69 23.68
CA ALA A 32 -9.23 25.98 23.00
C ALA A 32 -10.60 26.70 23.04
N ASP A 33 -11.69 25.98 23.29
CA ASP A 33 -13.06 26.51 23.29
C ASP A 33 -13.60 26.65 24.71
N SER A 34 -12.83 27.29 25.60
CA SER A 34 -13.20 27.55 27.01
C SER A 34 -13.62 26.28 27.81
N GLY A 35 -13.17 25.09 27.39
CA GLY A 35 -13.55 23.84 28.03
C GLY A 35 -14.92 23.30 27.63
N ASN A 36 -15.46 23.72 26.48
CA ASN A 36 -16.71 23.19 25.95
C ASN A 36 -16.67 21.66 25.85
N LYS A 37 -17.69 21.01 26.39
CA LYS A 37 -17.74 19.57 26.62
C LYS A 37 -18.85 18.96 25.77
N ILE A 38 -18.45 18.08 24.85
CA ILE A 38 -19.38 17.34 23.99
C ILE A 38 -19.48 15.92 24.54
N GLU A 39 -20.65 15.56 25.05
CA GLU A 39 -20.95 14.21 25.47
C GLU A 39 -21.17 13.32 24.24
N PHE A 40 -20.65 12.11 24.27
CA PHE A 40 -20.83 11.12 23.22
C PHE A 40 -21.02 9.72 23.80
N SER A 41 -21.77 8.90 23.06
CA SER A 41 -21.88 7.47 23.33
C SER A 41 -21.07 6.67 22.31
N PHE A 42 -20.62 5.50 22.73
CA PHE A 42 -19.85 4.58 21.88
C PHE A 42 -20.12 3.14 22.27
N ASN A 43 -19.83 2.22 21.35
CA ASN A 43 -19.93 0.79 21.61
C ASN A 43 -18.55 0.22 21.94
N THR A 44 -18.45 -0.53 23.03
CA THR A 44 -17.29 -1.38 23.28
C THR A 44 -17.37 -2.62 22.41
N LEU A 45 -16.24 -2.96 21.77
CA LEU A 45 -16.08 -4.19 21.04
C LEU A 45 -15.37 -5.21 21.95
N ASN A 46 -15.75 -6.48 21.87
CA ASN A 46 -14.99 -7.53 22.54
C ASN A 46 -13.63 -7.73 21.84
N SER A 47 -12.68 -8.30 22.58
CA SER A 47 -11.30 -8.50 22.08
C SER A 47 -11.24 -9.37 20.82
N GLU A 48 -12.15 -10.35 20.69
CA GLU A 48 -12.18 -11.26 19.55
C GLU A 48 -12.60 -10.55 18.24
N LEU A 49 -13.63 -9.72 18.32
CA LEU A 49 -14.10 -8.93 17.18
C LEU A 49 -13.07 -7.87 16.79
N PHE A 50 -12.38 -7.27 17.77
CA PHE A 50 -11.31 -6.30 17.51
C PHE A 50 -10.13 -6.93 16.75
N ASP A 51 -9.70 -8.15 17.11
CA ASP A 51 -8.64 -8.87 16.37
C ASP A 51 -9.07 -9.19 14.94
N LYS A 52 -10.31 -9.68 14.75
CA LYS A 52 -10.87 -9.96 13.42
C LYS A 52 -10.91 -8.71 12.53
N ILE A 53 -11.41 -7.59 13.05
CA ILE A 53 -11.48 -6.32 12.32
C ILE A 53 -10.07 -5.82 12.01
N SER A 54 -9.16 -5.84 12.99
CA SER A 54 -7.77 -5.38 12.82
C SER A 54 -7.05 -6.16 11.72
N ARG A 55 -7.19 -7.49 11.68
CA ARG A 55 -6.63 -8.33 10.59
C ARG A 55 -7.24 -8.00 9.24
N ARG A 56 -8.55 -7.78 9.18
CA ARG A 56 -9.28 -7.45 7.95
C ARG A 56 -8.97 -6.04 7.44
N MET A 57 -8.63 -5.12 8.32
CA MET A 57 -8.18 -3.75 8.00
C MET A 57 -6.69 -3.65 7.72
N GLY A 58 -5.87 -4.61 8.17
CA GLY A 58 -4.42 -4.67 7.89
C GLY A 58 -4.00 -4.43 6.43
N PRO A 59 -4.73 -4.92 5.40
CA PRO A 59 -4.40 -4.66 4.01
C PRO A 59 -4.91 -3.30 3.47
N ILE A 60 -5.63 -2.51 4.26
CA ILE A 60 -6.10 -1.17 3.85
C ILE A 60 -4.97 -0.16 4.10
N TYR A 61 -4.34 0.29 3.03
CA TYR A 61 -3.32 1.34 3.08
C TYR A 61 -3.91 2.67 2.64
N VAL A 62 -3.70 3.71 3.45
CA VAL A 62 -4.02 5.07 3.03
C VAL A 62 -3.02 5.49 1.95
N LYS A 63 -3.52 5.79 0.76
CA LYS A 63 -2.72 6.30 -0.36
C LYS A 63 -2.14 7.64 0.05
N LYS A 64 -0.84 7.68 0.40
CA LYS A 64 -0.14 8.96 0.55
C LYS A 64 -0.05 9.57 -0.84
N ASN A 65 -0.58 10.77 -1.00
CA ASN A 65 -0.28 11.59 -2.18
C ASN A 65 1.21 11.87 -2.12
N TYR A 66 1.98 11.16 -2.94
CA TYR A 66 3.38 11.48 -3.16
C TYR A 66 3.41 12.91 -3.72
N SER A 67 4.07 13.83 -3.03
CA SER A 67 4.54 15.06 -3.67
C SER A 67 5.35 14.66 -4.90
N GLU A 68 5.12 15.33 -6.04
CA GLU A 68 5.65 15.00 -7.39
C GLU A 68 7.19 14.87 -7.50
N SER A 69 7.93 15.01 -6.41
CA SER A 69 9.39 15.12 -6.37
C SER A 69 10.14 13.93 -5.76
N SER A 70 9.48 12.93 -5.18
CA SER A 70 10.18 11.79 -4.53
C SER A 70 9.77 10.43 -5.09
N LEU A 71 10.76 9.59 -5.41
CA LEU A 71 10.54 8.21 -5.84
C LEU A 71 9.81 7.44 -4.73
N PRO A 72 8.74 6.69 -5.04
CA PRO A 72 8.07 5.87 -4.06
C PRO A 72 9.04 4.84 -3.48
N LYS A 73 9.07 4.71 -2.14
CA LYS A 73 9.95 3.74 -1.44
C LYS A 73 9.65 2.29 -1.83
N LYS A 74 8.40 2.01 -2.21
CA LYS A 74 7.92 0.73 -2.73
C LYS A 74 6.67 0.98 -3.56
N ILE A 75 6.46 0.14 -4.56
CA ILE A 75 5.21 0.04 -5.31
C ILE A 75 4.75 -1.41 -5.27
N THR A 76 3.47 -1.62 -4.98
CA THR A 76 2.89 -2.97 -5.01
C THR A 76 2.60 -3.39 -6.45
N LEU A 77 2.50 -4.69 -6.69
CA LEU A 77 2.13 -5.23 -7.99
C LEU A 77 0.77 -4.66 -8.48
N TYR A 78 -0.19 -4.50 -7.58
CA TYR A 78 -1.52 -3.98 -7.91
C TYR A 78 -1.46 -2.51 -8.34
N GLU A 79 -0.67 -1.70 -7.62
CA GLU A 79 -0.42 -0.31 -8.02
C GLU A 79 0.30 -0.23 -9.38
N LEU A 80 1.28 -1.11 -9.61
CA LEU A 80 2.03 -1.19 -10.86
C LEU A 80 1.11 -1.49 -12.06
N TYR A 81 0.17 -2.41 -11.88
CA TYR A 81 -0.83 -2.79 -12.88
C TYR A 81 -2.10 -1.92 -12.86
N LYS A 82 -2.20 -0.97 -11.93
CA LYS A 82 -3.36 -0.09 -11.72
C LYS A 82 -4.67 -0.86 -11.51
N VAL A 83 -4.60 -1.94 -10.73
CA VAL A 83 -5.74 -2.81 -10.38
C VAL A 83 -5.99 -2.80 -8.87
N ASN A 84 -7.22 -3.07 -8.46
CA ASN A 84 -7.60 -3.18 -7.06
C ASN A 84 -7.63 -4.64 -6.56
N ASN A 85 -7.75 -5.59 -7.48
CA ASN A 85 -7.79 -7.02 -7.17
C ASN A 85 -7.22 -7.87 -8.31
N VAL A 86 -6.96 -9.14 -8.03
CA VAL A 86 -6.35 -10.09 -8.97
C VAL A 86 -7.21 -10.31 -10.23
N ARG A 87 -8.54 -10.21 -10.14
CA ARG A 87 -9.43 -10.46 -11.31
C ARG A 87 -9.30 -9.37 -12.35
N GLU A 88 -9.06 -8.13 -11.91
CA GLU A 88 -8.82 -6.98 -12.79
C GLU A 88 -7.50 -7.06 -13.57
N LEU A 89 -6.57 -7.95 -13.20
CA LEU A 89 -5.39 -8.21 -14.03
C LEU A 89 -5.77 -8.76 -15.40
N ASN A 90 -6.90 -9.47 -15.49
CA ASN A 90 -7.43 -10.03 -16.74
C ASN A 90 -6.39 -10.84 -17.53
N ILE A 91 -5.71 -11.75 -16.82
CA ILE A 91 -4.58 -12.55 -17.33
C ILE A 91 -4.96 -13.29 -18.62
N GLY A 92 -6.16 -13.87 -18.68
CA GLY A 92 -6.64 -14.59 -19.87
C GLY A 92 -6.66 -13.72 -21.12
N ASN A 93 -7.19 -12.48 -21.03
CA ASN A 93 -7.18 -11.57 -22.18
C ASN A 93 -5.76 -11.11 -22.52
N ARG A 94 -4.91 -10.83 -21.52
CA ARG A 94 -3.51 -10.45 -21.77
C ARG A 94 -2.75 -11.51 -22.55
N TRP A 95 -2.97 -12.79 -22.24
CA TRP A 95 -2.34 -13.90 -22.96
C TRP A 95 -2.80 -14.00 -24.41
N ILE A 96 -4.04 -13.61 -24.71
CA ILE A 96 -4.58 -13.58 -26.09
C ILE A 96 -4.05 -12.37 -26.85
N GLU A 97 -3.96 -11.21 -26.18
CA GLU A 97 -3.59 -9.94 -26.80
C GLU A 97 -2.08 -9.75 -26.98
N ASN A 98 -1.26 -10.34 -26.10
CA ASN A 98 0.18 -10.20 -26.13
C ASN A 98 0.85 -11.29 -26.98
N ASP A 99 1.71 -10.85 -27.88
CA ASP A 99 2.43 -11.71 -28.82
C ASP A 99 3.93 -11.67 -28.53
N VAL A 100 4.49 -12.80 -28.10
CA VAL A 100 5.92 -12.93 -27.74
C VAL A 100 6.85 -12.67 -28.93
N THR A 101 6.37 -12.86 -30.17
CA THR A 101 7.14 -12.60 -31.40
C THR A 101 7.30 -11.12 -31.71
N LYS A 102 6.56 -10.27 -31.00
CA LYS A 102 6.61 -8.81 -31.14
C LYS A 102 7.23 -8.12 -29.93
N SER A 103 6.97 -8.63 -28.73
CA SER A 103 7.36 -7.97 -27.48
C SER A 103 7.33 -8.93 -26.30
N ILE A 104 8.35 -8.86 -25.43
CA ILE A 104 8.43 -9.63 -24.19
C ILE A 104 8.69 -8.65 -23.04
N ASN A 105 7.67 -7.90 -22.65
CA ASN A 105 7.78 -6.75 -21.75
C ASN A 105 7.40 -7.10 -20.30
N ALA A 106 8.32 -6.86 -19.37
CA ALA A 106 8.12 -7.00 -17.93
C ALA A 106 8.06 -5.63 -17.26
N ALA A 107 6.95 -5.29 -16.61
CA ALA A 107 6.81 -4.11 -15.75
C ALA A 107 7.62 -4.28 -14.46
N LEU A 108 8.43 -3.27 -14.11
CA LEU A 108 9.37 -3.34 -12.97
C LEU A 108 9.06 -2.33 -11.87
N GLY A 109 8.56 -1.15 -12.24
CA GLY A 109 8.38 -0.06 -11.29
C GLY A 109 7.88 1.20 -11.97
N VAL A 110 8.05 2.34 -11.29
CA VAL A 110 7.69 3.66 -11.81
C VAL A 110 8.80 4.66 -11.56
N THR A 111 8.90 5.66 -12.43
CA THR A 111 9.73 6.84 -12.23
C THR A 111 9.14 7.77 -11.16
N THR A 112 9.83 8.85 -10.81
CA THR A 112 9.32 9.91 -9.94
C THR A 112 8.06 10.59 -10.50
N SER A 113 7.93 10.65 -11.82
CA SER A 113 6.74 11.16 -12.52
C SER A 113 5.59 10.15 -12.59
N GLY A 114 5.76 8.95 -12.04
CA GLY A 114 4.78 7.86 -12.12
C GLY A 114 4.75 7.13 -13.47
N THR A 115 5.73 7.38 -14.35
CA THR A 115 5.84 6.69 -15.64
C THR A 115 6.31 5.26 -15.42
N LEU A 116 5.68 4.29 -16.09
CA LEU A 116 6.03 2.87 -15.97
C LEU A 116 7.46 2.63 -16.46
N ILE A 117 8.25 1.92 -15.66
CA ILE A 117 9.55 1.36 -16.04
C ILE A 117 9.34 -0.11 -16.38
N SER A 118 9.80 -0.52 -17.55
CA SER A 118 9.71 -1.91 -18.01
C SER A 118 10.98 -2.40 -18.70
N LEU A 119 11.19 -3.71 -18.68
CA LEU A 119 12.26 -4.42 -19.34
C LEU A 119 11.67 -5.28 -20.46
N ASN A 120 12.05 -5.00 -21.71
CA ASN A 120 11.60 -5.75 -22.87
C ASN A 120 12.68 -6.70 -23.39
N LEU A 121 12.50 -8.00 -23.17
CA LEU A 121 13.45 -9.05 -23.51
C LEU A 121 13.43 -9.45 -24.99
N HIS A 122 12.57 -8.82 -25.80
CA HIS A 122 12.53 -9.10 -27.23
C HIS A 122 13.83 -8.68 -27.92
N GLU A 123 14.31 -9.50 -28.86
CA GLU A 123 15.62 -9.35 -29.53
C GLU A 123 15.81 -7.97 -30.20
N LYS A 124 14.73 -7.36 -30.67
CA LYS A 124 14.73 -6.06 -31.36
C LYS A 124 14.60 -4.85 -30.44
N ILE A 125 14.47 -5.05 -29.12
CA ILE A 125 14.17 -3.98 -28.15
C ILE A 125 15.29 -3.82 -27.13
N HIS A 126 15.27 -4.53 -25.98
CA HIS A 126 16.44 -4.54 -25.07
C HIS A 126 17.29 -5.81 -25.23
N GLY A 127 16.73 -6.85 -25.85
CA GLY A 127 17.43 -8.10 -26.11
C GLY A 127 17.22 -9.17 -25.02
N PRO A 128 17.52 -10.44 -25.35
CA PRO A 128 17.19 -11.58 -24.50
C PRO A 128 18.19 -11.81 -23.36
N HIS A 129 19.29 -11.08 -23.33
CA HIS A 129 20.37 -11.26 -22.36
C HIS A 129 20.53 -10.01 -21.51
N GLY A 130 20.62 -10.20 -20.20
CA GLY A 130 20.79 -9.11 -19.23
C GLY A 130 21.64 -9.55 -18.05
N LEU A 131 22.34 -8.59 -17.44
CA LEU A 131 23.13 -8.78 -16.22
C LEU A 131 22.49 -7.99 -15.08
N VAL A 132 22.22 -8.65 -13.96
CA VAL A 132 21.76 -8.01 -12.72
C VAL A 132 22.85 -8.16 -11.67
N ALA A 133 23.38 -7.03 -11.20
CA ALA A 133 24.42 -6.98 -10.18
C ALA A 133 24.01 -6.05 -9.04
N GLY A 134 24.54 -6.28 -7.83
CA GLY A 134 24.21 -5.49 -6.65
C GLY A 134 24.65 -6.19 -5.37
N THR A 135 24.78 -5.44 -4.27
CA THR A 135 25.17 -5.95 -2.96
C THR A 135 24.01 -6.67 -2.25
N THR A 136 24.28 -7.35 -1.15
CA THR A 136 23.22 -7.94 -0.31
C THR A 136 22.30 -6.84 0.22
N GLY A 137 20.98 -7.07 0.17
CA GLY A 137 19.97 -6.09 0.58
C GLY A 137 19.58 -5.07 -0.50
N SER A 138 20.18 -5.11 -1.69
CA SER A 138 19.85 -4.16 -2.78
C SER A 138 18.56 -4.48 -3.55
N GLY A 139 17.82 -5.53 -3.17
CA GLY A 139 16.55 -5.89 -3.81
C GLY A 139 16.66 -6.75 -5.09
N LYS A 140 17.81 -7.40 -5.34
CA LYS A 140 17.98 -8.25 -6.56
C LYS A 140 16.96 -9.38 -6.65
N SER A 141 16.69 -10.05 -5.52
CA SER A 141 15.75 -11.17 -5.47
C SER A 141 14.32 -10.69 -5.76
N GLU A 142 13.91 -9.56 -5.16
CA GLU A 142 12.62 -8.94 -5.43
C GLU A 142 12.50 -8.49 -6.91
N LEU A 143 13.56 -7.95 -7.49
CA LEU A 143 13.58 -7.57 -8.92
C LEU A 143 13.35 -8.79 -9.82
N LEU A 144 14.06 -9.88 -9.58
CA LEU A 144 13.91 -11.12 -10.37
C LEU A 144 12.50 -11.71 -10.23
N GLN A 145 11.95 -11.73 -9.01
CA GLN A 145 10.57 -12.16 -8.78
C GLN A 145 9.57 -11.25 -9.51
N THR A 146 9.80 -9.94 -9.52
CA THR A 146 8.96 -8.96 -10.23
C THR A 146 8.97 -9.22 -11.74
N ILE A 147 10.15 -9.49 -12.32
CA ILE A 147 10.28 -9.87 -13.73
C ILE A 147 9.45 -11.12 -14.01
N ILE A 148 9.63 -12.19 -13.24
CA ILE A 148 8.95 -13.48 -13.44
C ILE A 148 7.43 -13.29 -13.35
N ILE A 149 6.93 -12.63 -12.31
CA ILE A 149 5.49 -12.40 -12.12
C ILE A 149 4.94 -11.54 -13.26
N SER A 150 5.66 -10.49 -13.66
CA SER A 150 5.21 -9.64 -14.74
C SER A 150 5.13 -10.38 -16.08
N LEU A 151 6.05 -11.30 -16.36
CA LEU A 151 5.99 -12.11 -17.58
C LEU A 151 4.82 -13.10 -17.51
N ALA A 152 4.65 -13.81 -16.39
CA ALA A 152 3.55 -14.76 -16.21
C ALA A 152 2.15 -14.12 -16.30
N ILE A 153 2.00 -12.86 -15.89
CA ILE A 153 0.74 -12.11 -16.03
C ILE A 153 0.43 -11.77 -17.49
N ASN A 154 1.46 -11.49 -18.30
CA ASN A 154 1.27 -10.97 -19.66
C ASN A 154 1.37 -12.04 -20.74
N TYR A 155 2.08 -13.14 -20.49
CA TYR A 155 2.39 -14.15 -21.49
C TYR A 155 1.98 -15.53 -21.00
N THR A 156 1.39 -16.29 -21.91
CA THR A 156 1.02 -17.68 -21.68
C THR A 156 2.29 -18.53 -21.50
N PRO A 157 2.29 -19.54 -20.59
CA PRO A 157 3.37 -20.51 -20.52
C PRO A 157 3.31 -21.51 -21.68
N TYR A 158 2.20 -21.52 -22.41
CA TYR A 158 1.97 -22.35 -23.58
C TYR A 158 2.11 -21.49 -24.83
N ASP A 159 3.21 -21.71 -25.52
CA ASP A 159 3.41 -21.48 -26.95
C ASP A 159 4.03 -22.76 -27.52
#